data_AF-A0A841QFS8-F1
#
_entry.id   AF-A0A841QFS8-F1
#
_cell.length_a   1.000
_cell.length_b   1.000
_cell.length_c   1.000
_cell.angle_alpha   90.00
_cell.angle_beta   90.00
_cell.angle_gamma   90.00
#
_symmetry.space_group_name_H-M   'P 1'
#
loop_
_entity.id
_entity.type
_entity.pdbx_description
1 polymer ?
#
loop_
_entity_poly.entity_id
_entity_poly.type
_entity_poly.pdbx_seq_one_letter_code
_entity_poly.pdbx_strand_id
1 'polypeptide(L)'
;MDKAFAARIKRLRIDSGLNQVDIQAATGIDRTYLSRMESKGIPSAWNKMCALADLYGVSLDYLRHGQTVPSLEGSGEVIKDADERSLIRMWRAMNDAERAALRAVAERLADRADPTSAA
;
A
#
# COMPACT_ATOMS: atom_id res chain seq x y z
N MET A 1 22.55 -3.08 12.28
CA MET A 1 21.54 -3.00 11.20
C MET A 1 22.30 -2.93 9.87
N ASP A 2 21.68 -3.24 8.75
CA ASP A 2 22.36 -3.44 7.45
C ASP A 2 22.59 -2.11 6.70
N LYS A 3 23.64 -2.03 5.87
CA LYS A 3 23.93 -0.88 4.99
C LYS A 3 22.77 -0.59 4.04
N ALA A 4 22.04 -1.63 3.60
CA ALA A 4 20.86 -1.48 2.75
C ALA A 4 19.73 -0.68 3.43
N PHE A 5 19.54 -0.84 4.74
CA PHE A 5 18.57 -0.08 5.53
C PHE A 5 18.96 1.41 5.60
N ALA A 6 20.23 1.67 5.93
CA ALA A 6 20.77 3.02 6.03
C ALA A 6 20.63 3.81 4.70
N ALA A 7 20.98 3.16 3.59
CA ALA A 7 20.83 3.72 2.25
C ALA A 7 19.38 4.04 1.89
N ARG A 8 18.42 3.19 2.34
CA ARG A 8 17.00 3.37 2.06
C ARG A 8 16.40 4.57 2.77
N ILE A 9 16.71 4.76 4.06
CA ILE A 9 16.26 5.95 4.79
C ILE A 9 16.81 7.21 4.14
N LYS A 10 18.10 7.21 3.80
CA LYS A 10 18.73 8.34 3.12
C LYS A 10 18.05 8.65 1.78
N ARG A 11 17.71 7.62 1.01
CA ARG A 11 16.99 7.76 -0.26
C ARG A 11 15.59 8.33 -0.03
N LEU A 12 14.78 7.75 0.86
CA LEU A 12 13.43 8.23 1.17
C LEU A 12 13.42 9.70 1.58
N ARG A 13 14.40 10.11 2.39
CA ARG A 13 14.58 11.51 2.78
C ARG A 13 14.83 12.41 1.57
N ILE A 14 15.77 12.03 0.70
CA ILE A 14 16.12 12.81 -0.50
C ILE A 14 14.94 12.88 -1.48
N ASP A 15 14.28 11.75 -1.72
CA ASP A 15 13.13 11.65 -2.62
C ASP A 15 11.93 12.48 -2.09
N SER A 16 11.82 12.64 -0.77
CA SER A 16 10.81 13.50 -0.12
C SER A 16 11.23 14.98 -0.07
N GLY A 17 12.42 15.36 -0.56
CA GLY A 17 12.93 16.73 -0.49
C GLY A 17 13.26 17.23 0.91
N LEU A 18 13.33 16.33 1.90
CA LEU A 18 13.53 16.69 3.30
C LEU A 18 15.01 16.72 3.67
N ASN A 19 15.40 17.67 4.52
CA ASN A 19 16.66 17.64 5.22
C ASN A 19 16.51 16.92 6.58
N GLN A 20 17.63 16.67 7.28
CA GLN A 20 17.58 15.94 8.56
C GLN A 20 16.96 16.76 9.71
N VAL A 21 16.98 18.09 9.62
CA VAL A 21 16.31 18.99 10.59
C VAL A 21 14.80 18.90 10.42
N ASP A 22 14.31 18.82 9.19
CA ASP A 22 12.87 18.68 8.91
C ASP A 22 12.31 17.39 9.51
N ILE A 23 13.06 16.29 9.41
CA ILE A 23 12.68 15.00 10.02
C ILE A 23 12.67 15.11 11.54
N GLN A 24 13.67 15.79 12.13
CA GLN A 24 13.70 16.01 13.58
C GLN A 24 12.46 16.79 14.04
N ALA A 25 12.07 17.83 13.30
CA ALA A 25 10.87 18.61 13.60
C ALA A 25 9.59 17.77 13.48
N ALA A 26 9.49 16.92 12.45
CA ALA A 26 8.30 16.11 12.18
C ALA A 26 8.16 14.88 13.10
N THR A 27 9.27 14.26 13.52
CA THR A 27 9.27 12.96 14.21
C THR A 27 9.82 13.00 15.62
N GLY A 28 10.47 14.10 16.02
CA GLY A 28 11.22 14.20 17.28
C GLY A 28 12.48 13.33 17.31
N ILE A 29 12.89 12.73 16.20
CA ILE A 29 14.13 11.96 16.11
C ILE A 29 15.31 12.92 16.01
N ASP A 30 16.23 12.85 16.98
CA ASP A 30 17.44 13.67 16.97
C ASP A 30 18.22 13.55 15.65
N ARG A 31 18.65 14.69 15.10
CA ARG A 31 19.41 14.78 13.86
C ARG A 31 20.69 13.95 13.89
N THR A 32 21.40 13.92 15.02
CA THR A 32 22.64 13.14 15.14
C THR A 32 22.34 11.64 15.11
N TYR A 33 21.25 11.23 15.76
CA TYR A 33 20.76 9.87 15.69
C TYR A 33 20.37 9.47 14.26
N LEU A 34 19.63 10.32 13.55
CA LEU A 34 19.27 10.10 12.14
C LEU A 34 20.51 10.01 11.25
N SER A 35 21.49 10.90 11.42
CA SER A 35 22.74 10.85 10.67
C SER A 35 23.52 9.55 10.91
N ARG A 36 23.57 9.06 12.16
CA ARG A 36 24.17 7.75 12.47
C ARG A 36 23.38 6.60 11.87
N MET A 37 22.05 6.71 11.79
CA MET A 37 21.20 5.72 11.15
C MET A 37 21.49 5.64 9.64
N GLU A 38 21.56 6.78 8.95
CA GLU A 38 21.84 6.89 7.50
C GLU A 38 23.28 6.51 7.11
N SER A 39 24.26 6.70 8.01
CA SER A 39 25.68 6.45 7.72
C SER A 39 26.21 5.12 8.24
N LYS A 40 25.82 4.74 9.46
CA LYS A 40 26.37 3.57 10.18
C LYS A 40 25.39 2.41 10.30
N GLY A 41 24.12 2.59 9.94
CA GLY A 41 23.12 1.53 10.08
C GLY A 41 22.99 1.05 11.53
N ILE A 42 22.94 1.99 12.47
CA ILE A 42 22.73 1.65 13.89
C ILE A 42 21.31 1.08 14.10
N PRO A 43 21.12 0.16 15.05
CA PRO A 43 19.79 -0.30 15.43
C PRO A 43 18.88 0.88 15.83
N SER A 44 17.64 0.87 15.34
CA SER A 44 16.61 1.83 15.71
C SER A 44 15.57 1.21 16.63
N ALA A 45 15.08 2.01 17.58
CA ALA A 45 13.92 1.65 18.37
C ALA A 45 12.65 1.59 17.51
N TRP A 46 11.71 0.73 17.90
CA TRP A 46 10.46 0.49 17.17
C TRP A 46 9.66 1.76 16.91
N ASN A 47 9.45 2.59 17.94
CA ASN A 47 8.71 3.85 17.82
C ASN A 47 9.31 4.82 16.79
N LYS A 48 10.65 4.86 16.66
CA LYS A 48 11.33 5.68 15.66
C LYS A 48 11.16 5.13 14.26
N MET A 49 11.12 3.80 14.12
CA MET A 49 10.82 3.17 12.82
C MET A 49 9.38 3.46 12.39
N CYS A 50 8.41 3.39 13.31
CA CYS A 50 7.02 3.78 13.04
C CYS A 50 6.93 5.24 12.58
N ALA A 51 7.52 6.17 13.33
CA ALA A 51 7.48 7.59 12.98
C ALA A 51 8.10 7.88 11.60
N LEU A 52 9.17 7.19 11.21
CA LEU A 52 9.76 7.30 9.88
C LEU A 52 8.87 6.67 8.80
N ALA A 53 8.25 5.53 9.07
CA ALA A 53 7.33 4.87 8.15
C ALA A 53 6.10 5.76 7.87
N ASP A 54 5.51 6.32 8.93
CA ASP A 54 4.38 7.25 8.85
C ASP A 54 4.76 8.52 8.08
N LEU A 55 5.93 9.11 8.36
CA LEU A 55 6.42 10.30 7.67
C LEU A 55 6.58 10.08 6.16
N TYR A 56 7.12 8.93 5.75
CA TYR A 56 7.37 8.62 4.35
C TYR A 56 6.20 7.94 3.64
N GLY A 57 5.11 7.61 4.35
CA GLY A 57 3.98 6.88 3.79
C GLY A 57 4.34 5.48 3.29
N VAL A 58 5.28 4.81 3.94
CA VAL A 58 5.74 3.45 3.55
C VAL A 58 5.46 2.45 4.65
N SER A 59 5.36 1.16 4.31
CA SER A 59 5.25 0.10 5.33
C SER A 59 6.55 -0.07 6.12
N LEU A 60 6.44 -0.57 7.35
CA LEU A 60 7.61 -0.93 8.17
C LEU A 60 8.47 -2.01 7.52
N ASP A 61 7.85 -2.99 6.85
CA ASP A 61 8.55 -4.02 6.08
C ASP A 61 9.36 -3.44 4.93
N TYR A 62 8.79 -2.49 4.18
CA TYR A 62 9.52 -1.77 3.15
C TYR A 62 10.67 -0.97 3.75
N LEU A 63 10.42 -0.24 4.85
CA LEU A 63 11.45 0.54 5.52
C LEU A 63 12.60 -0.34 5.99
N ARG A 64 12.31 -1.52 6.55
CA ARG A 64 13.30 -2.39 7.19
C ARG A 64 14.04 -3.33 6.24
N HIS A 65 13.31 -3.98 5.34
CA HIS A 65 13.82 -5.04 4.45
C HIS A 65 13.85 -4.59 3.01
N GLY A 66 13.09 -3.55 2.67
CA GLY A 66 12.93 -3.14 1.28
C GLY A 66 12.05 -4.00 0.44
N GLN A 67 11.40 -4.96 1.08
CA GLN A 67 10.32 -5.69 0.48
C GLN A 67 9.18 -4.69 0.36
N THR A 68 8.94 -4.22 -0.86
CA THR A 68 7.59 -3.79 -1.19
C THR A 68 6.74 -5.03 -0.95
N VAL A 69 5.86 -4.97 0.05
CA VAL A 69 4.63 -5.76 -0.06
C VAL A 69 4.14 -5.53 -1.47
N PRO A 70 3.85 -6.58 -2.26
CA PRO A 70 3.17 -6.38 -3.52
C PRO A 70 2.05 -5.40 -3.20
N SER A 71 2.05 -4.25 -3.88
CA SER A 71 0.81 -3.47 -3.95
C SER A 71 -0.24 -4.53 -4.19
N LEU A 72 -1.23 -4.65 -3.30
CA LEU A 72 -2.35 -5.53 -3.58
C LEU A 72 -2.89 -5.00 -4.90
N GLU A 73 -2.45 -5.57 -6.01
CA GLU A 73 -2.77 -5.07 -7.33
C GLU A 73 -4.25 -5.33 -7.46
N GLY A 74 -4.97 -4.23 -7.34
CA GLY A 74 -6.33 -4.23 -6.89
C GLY A 74 -6.59 -2.87 -6.31
N SER A 75 -7.03 -1.96 -7.17
CA SER A 75 -8.22 -1.17 -6.88
C SER A 75 -9.37 -2.11 -6.45
N GLY A 76 -9.21 -2.78 -5.30
CA GLY A 76 -10.20 -3.66 -4.75
C GLY A 76 -11.29 -2.75 -4.25
N GLU A 77 -12.34 -2.57 -5.05
CA GLU A 77 -13.56 -2.00 -4.54
C GLU A 77 -13.96 -2.81 -3.31
N VAL A 78 -14.18 -2.10 -2.21
CA VAL A 78 -14.53 -2.72 -0.94
C VAL A 78 -15.92 -3.32 -1.10
N ILE A 79 -16.06 -4.61 -0.79
CA ILE A 79 -17.35 -5.29 -0.76
C ILE A 79 -18.27 -4.55 0.22
N LYS A 80 -19.33 -3.93 -0.29
CA LYS A 80 -20.19 -2.97 0.42
C LYS A 80 -21.20 -3.66 1.33
N ASP A 81 -21.67 -4.86 0.96
CA ASP A 81 -22.72 -5.57 1.69
C ASP A 81 -22.62 -7.11 1.64
N ALA A 82 -23.64 -7.78 2.19
CA ALA A 82 -23.70 -9.23 2.28
C ALA A 82 -24.07 -9.91 0.95
N ASP A 83 -24.79 -9.23 0.07
CA ASP A 83 -25.25 -9.77 -1.21
C ASP A 83 -24.08 -9.78 -2.20
N GLU A 84 -23.31 -8.69 -2.27
CA GLU A 84 -22.07 -8.62 -3.05
C GLU A 84 -21.07 -9.71 -2.63
N ARG A 85 -20.95 -9.95 -1.31
CA ARG A 85 -20.11 -11.04 -0.79
C ARG A 85 -20.58 -12.41 -1.26
N SER A 86 -21.89 -12.62 -1.29
CA SER A 86 -22.48 -13.88 -1.71
C SER A 86 -22.26 -14.12 -3.20
N LEU A 87 -22.41 -13.09 -4.04
CA LEU A 87 -22.09 -13.16 -5.46
C LEU A 87 -20.63 -13.55 -5.73
N ILE A 88 -19.67 -12.98 -4.99
CA ILE A 88 -18.25 -13.33 -5.12
C ILE A 88 -18.00 -14.79 -4.72
N ARG A 89 -18.63 -15.28 -3.65
CA ARG A 89 -18.52 -16.69 -3.23
C ARG A 89 -19.05 -17.63 -4.30
N MET A 90 -20.22 -17.31 -4.86
CA MET A 90 -20.83 -18.09 -5.94
C MET A 90 -19.95 -18.07 -7.19
N TRP A 91 -19.45 -16.90 -7.60
CA TRP A 91 -18.56 -16.75 -8.74
C TRP A 91 -17.29 -17.62 -8.64
N ARG A 92 -16.69 -17.67 -7.44
CA ARG A 92 -15.49 -18.48 -7.20
C ARG A 92 -15.74 -19.99 -7.30
N ALA A 93 -16.97 -20.43 -6.98
CA ALA A 93 -17.36 -21.83 -7.09
C ALA A 93 -17.72 -22.27 -8.52
N MET A 94 -18.04 -21.33 -9.41
CA MET A 94 -18.41 -21.61 -10.81
C MET A 94 -17.21 -22.01 -11.68
N ASN A 95 -17.46 -22.86 -12.67
CA ASN A 95 -16.53 -23.14 -13.76
C ASN A 95 -16.55 -22.04 -14.84
N ASP A 96 -15.66 -22.12 -15.83
CA ASP A 96 -15.50 -21.06 -16.83
C ASP A 96 -16.75 -20.86 -17.72
N ALA A 97 -17.47 -21.92 -18.04
CA ALA A 97 -18.70 -21.83 -18.83
C ALA A 97 -19.84 -21.15 -18.03
N GLU A 98 -19.97 -21.51 -16.75
CA GLU A 98 -20.95 -20.89 -15.84
C GLU A 98 -20.64 -19.41 -15.59
N ARG A 99 -19.35 -19.06 -15.43
CA ARG A 99 -18.90 -17.68 -15.32
C ARG A 99 -19.22 -16.86 -16.57
N ALA A 100 -19.03 -17.44 -17.76
CA ALA A 100 -19.37 -16.78 -19.01
C ALA A 100 -20.88 -16.52 -19.13
N ALA A 101 -21.71 -17.49 -18.73
CA ALA A 101 -23.16 -17.33 -18.71
C ALA A 101 -23.61 -16.24 -17.72
N LEU A 102 -23.06 -16.25 -16.50
CA LEU A 102 -23.38 -15.22 -15.50
C LEU A 102 -22.96 -13.83 -15.96
N ARG A 103 -21.77 -13.71 -16.58
CA ARG A 103 -21.28 -12.45 -17.13
C ARG A 103 -22.23 -11.89 -18.19
N ALA A 104 -22.66 -12.72 -19.14
CA ALA A 104 -23.58 -12.29 -20.19
C ALA A 104 -24.93 -11.79 -19.62
N VAL A 105 -25.44 -12.44 -18.57
CA VAL A 105 -26.66 -11.98 -17.88
C VAL A 105 -26.42 -10.66 -17.15
N ALA A 106 -25.29 -10.54 -16.44
CA ALA A 106 -24.94 -9.34 -15.68
C ALA A 106 -24.76 -8.12 -16.59
N GLU A 107 -24.06 -8.27 -17.72
CA GLU A 107 -23.87 -7.23 -18.74
C GLU A 107 -25.22 -6.74 -19.27
N ARG A 108 -26.09 -7.66 -19.69
CA ARG A 108 -27.43 -7.31 -20.19
C ARG A 108 -28.29 -6.57 -19.16
N LEU A 109 -28.16 -6.90 -17.88
CA LEU A 109 -28.87 -6.22 -16.81
C LEU A 109 -28.29 -4.83 -16.51
N ALA A 110 -26.97 -4.69 -16.57
CA ALA A 110 -26.29 -3.41 -16.42
C ALA A 110 -26.66 -2.44 -17.56
N ASP A 111 -26.60 -2.90 -18.81
CA ASP A 111 -26.98 -2.09 -19.99
C ASP A 111 -28.43 -1.62 -19.93
N ARG A 112 -29.34 -2.44 -19.36
CA ARG A 112 -30.74 -2.05 -19.16
C ARG A 112 -30.91 -1.03 -18.04
N ALA A 113 -30.02 -1.02 -17.05
CA ALA A 113 -30.05 -0.10 -15.94
C ALA A 113 -29.42 1.27 -16.29
N ASP A 114 -28.60 1.33 -17.34
CA ASP A 114 -27.99 2.57 -17.84
C ASP A 114 -28.92 3.31 -18.82
N PRO A 115 -29.55 4.45 -18.41
CA PRO A 115 -30.50 5.18 -19.25
C PRO A 115 -29.88 5.85 -20.48
N THR A 116 -28.55 5.85 -20.59
CA THR A 116 -27.78 6.47 -21.70
C THR A 116 -27.57 5.49 -22.88
N SER A 117 -27.86 4.19 -22.71
CA SER A 117 -27.59 3.16 -23.74
C SER A 117 -28.69 3.04 -24.81
N ALA A 118 -29.80 3.79 -24.68
CA ALA A 118 -30.97 3.73 -25.57
C ALA A 118 -31.12 4.92 -26.53
N ALA A 119 -30.05 5.70 -26.78
CA ALA A 119 -30.04 6.84 -27.70
C ALA A 119 -29.16 6.59 -28.93
#